data_AF-W4H2A5-F1
#
_entry.id   AF-W4H2A5-F1
#
_cell.length_a   1.000
_cell.length_b   1.000
_cell.length_c   1.000
_cell.angle_alpha   90.00
_cell.angle_beta   90.00
_cell.angle_gamma   90.00
#
_symmetry.space_group_name_H-M   'P 1'
#
loop_
_entity.id
_entity.type
_entity.pdbx_description
1 polymer ?
#
loop_
_entity_poly.entity_id
_entity_poly.type
_entity_poly.pdbx_seq_one_letter_code
_entity_poly.pdbx_strand_id
1 'polypeptide(L)'
;MAFQRDVLPLQELILKFMAKRYSPDMLNEKSLARAHRINDPSRSKTHKVKQELIRAVLQTGRFSDDTLPTSFFHANLSKIEINGAKISTEFIKRMATVTVNLHHVNFSGCFRLTDDSILALLTHCPDIKELNLQNCRKLTDETLRILVAHSPKLNSIDVSGNTNMTIDGITTLIEKHPNHSKFLKVHISGHRVTDHTLKVIANKCRKLQSLAVGYCGLSDEAVIALLERRPSIGTLHLHWNYKITDRLLDHMARQCPNLHELNLCGVKTVSNDAIYSFLQLKMSGVDDDAMTSTERDAKRLKKVDVKYTNVSKEVLAHTADTYPDLVVIS
;
A
#
# COMPACT_ATOMS: atom_id res chain seq x y z
N MET A 1 -12.39 -10.39 46.26
CA MET A 1 -11.49 -10.82 45.18
C MET A 1 -11.73 -9.93 43.98
N ALA A 2 -10.84 -8.98 43.73
CA ALA A 2 -10.92 -8.12 42.55
C ALA A 2 -10.47 -8.94 41.33
N PHE A 3 -11.37 -9.14 40.37
CA PHE A 3 -11.01 -9.66 39.06
C PHE A 3 -10.15 -8.60 38.36
N GLN A 4 -8.83 -8.79 38.41
CA GLN A 4 -7.88 -8.02 37.63
C GLN A 4 -8.07 -8.45 36.16
N ARG A 5 -8.91 -7.74 35.42
CA ARG A 5 -9.02 -7.92 33.97
C ARG A 5 -7.78 -7.28 33.34
N ASP A 6 -6.84 -8.12 32.92
CA ASP A 6 -5.67 -7.69 32.13
C ASP A 6 -6.14 -6.98 30.85
N VAL A 7 -5.97 -5.65 30.81
CA VAL A 7 -6.21 -4.87 29.60
C VAL A 7 -5.07 -5.17 28.64
N LEU A 8 -5.36 -5.99 27.62
CA LEU A 8 -4.38 -6.30 26.57
C LEU A 8 -3.81 -5.01 25.97
N PRO A 9 -2.48 -4.89 25.84
CA PRO A 9 -1.84 -3.69 25.34
C PRO A 9 -2.32 -3.31 23.93
N LEU A 10 -2.39 -2.00 23.65
CA LEU A 10 -2.74 -1.50 22.32
C LEU A 10 -1.59 -1.84 21.36
N GLN A 11 -1.78 -2.86 20.54
CA GLN A 11 -0.82 -3.29 19.52
C GLN A 11 -0.97 -2.52 18.19
N GLU A 12 -2.14 -1.93 17.94
CA GLU A 12 -2.43 -1.23 16.69
C GLU A 12 -3.09 0.13 16.94
N LEU A 13 -2.64 1.15 16.22
CA LEU A 13 -3.23 2.48 16.20
C LEU A 13 -3.55 2.89 14.75
N ILE A 14 -4.82 3.21 14.46
CA ILE A 14 -5.27 3.59 13.12
C ILE A 14 -6.05 4.90 13.20
N LEU A 15 -5.50 5.94 12.57
CA LEU A 15 -6.03 7.30 12.49
C LEU A 15 -5.98 7.77 11.02
N LYS A 16 -7.11 7.71 10.32
CA LYS A 16 -7.18 8.07 8.90
C LYS A 16 -7.75 9.48 8.77
N PHE A 17 -6.94 10.44 8.32
CA PHE A 17 -7.38 11.79 8.05
C PHE A 17 -7.27 12.09 6.55
N MET A 18 -8.39 12.20 5.87
CA MET A 18 -8.44 12.63 4.47
C MET A 18 -9.01 14.04 4.43
N ALA A 19 -8.20 15.01 4.01
CA ALA A 19 -8.63 16.39 3.88
C ALA A 19 -9.74 16.50 2.81
N LYS A 20 -10.98 16.77 3.28
CA LYS A 20 -12.17 17.19 2.51
C LYS A 20 -12.65 16.22 1.42
N ARG A 21 -13.51 15.28 1.83
CA ARG A 21 -14.93 15.14 1.43
C ARG A 21 -15.42 13.81 2.00
N TYR A 22 -16.41 13.86 2.90
CA TYR A 22 -17.24 12.77 3.40
C TYR A 22 -16.54 11.40 3.62
N SER A 23 -16.17 11.11 4.86
CA SER A 23 -16.22 9.74 5.37
C SER A 23 -16.72 9.78 6.82
N PRO A 24 -17.71 8.94 7.18
CA PRO A 24 -18.12 8.74 8.58
C PRO A 24 -17.00 8.10 9.43
N ASP A 25 -15.89 7.66 8.83
CA ASP A 25 -14.83 6.86 9.46
C ASP A 25 -13.62 7.67 9.95
N MET A 26 -13.80 8.95 10.31
CA MET A 26 -12.74 9.73 11.00
C MET A 26 -12.22 9.02 12.26
N LEU A 27 -13.09 8.23 12.88
CA LEU A 27 -12.84 7.30 13.98
C LEU A 27 -13.70 6.07 13.68
N ASN A 28 -13.11 4.93 13.32
CA ASN A 28 -13.92 3.72 13.07
C ASN A 28 -14.47 3.15 14.40
N GLU A 29 -15.58 2.39 14.34
CA GLU A 29 -16.20 1.78 15.51
C GLU A 29 -15.21 0.93 16.32
N LYS A 30 -14.19 0.33 15.72
CA LYS A 30 -13.17 -0.45 16.45
C LYS A 30 -12.23 0.47 17.24
N SER A 31 -11.80 1.60 16.69
CA SER A 31 -10.99 2.62 17.37
C SER A 31 -11.78 3.30 18.48
N LEU A 32 -13.06 3.59 18.25
CA LEU A 32 -14.00 4.12 19.25
C LEU A 32 -14.33 3.09 20.34
N ALA A 33 -14.66 1.85 19.98
CA ALA A 33 -14.96 0.76 20.90
C ALA A 33 -13.73 0.38 21.73
N ARG A 34 -12.51 0.54 21.22
CA ARG A 34 -11.28 0.24 21.96
C ARG A 34 -10.84 1.39 22.87
N ALA A 35 -11.08 2.64 22.48
CA ALA A 35 -11.07 3.78 23.41
C ALA A 35 -12.13 3.63 24.52
N HIS A 36 -13.23 2.93 24.24
CA HIS A 36 -14.24 2.49 25.23
C HIS A 36 -13.83 1.25 26.04
N ARG A 37 -12.92 0.39 25.57
CA ARG A 37 -12.48 -0.87 26.24
C ARG A 37 -11.19 -0.74 27.06
N ILE A 38 -10.61 0.45 27.19
CA ILE A 38 -9.68 0.76 28.29
C ILE A 38 -10.56 0.91 29.54
N ASN A 39 -10.94 -0.23 30.10
CA ASN A 39 -12.17 -0.40 30.88
C ASN A 39 -11.96 -0.31 32.40
N ASP A 40 -11.07 0.57 32.87
CA ASP A 40 -11.35 1.39 34.05
C ASP A 40 -10.24 2.45 34.26
N PRO A 41 -10.50 3.74 34.05
CA PRO A 41 -9.70 4.78 34.68
C PRO A 41 -10.09 4.81 36.16
N SER A 42 -9.20 5.17 37.06
CA SER A 42 -9.62 6.08 38.13
C SER A 42 -10.11 7.37 37.45
N ARG A 43 -11.37 7.34 36.97
CA ARG A 43 -12.28 8.24 36.22
C ARG A 43 -11.80 9.57 35.59
N SER A 44 -10.51 9.78 35.35
CA SER A 44 -9.99 11.08 34.91
C SER A 44 -9.17 10.99 33.61
N LYS A 45 -8.14 10.14 33.52
CA LYS A 45 -7.15 10.21 32.42
C LYS A 45 -7.65 9.68 31.07
N THR A 46 -8.30 8.52 31.01
CA THR A 46 -8.79 7.93 29.74
C THR A 46 -9.91 8.76 29.11
N HIS A 47 -10.84 9.25 29.93
CA HIS A 47 -11.89 10.16 29.49
C HIS A 47 -11.31 11.50 29.05
N LYS A 48 -10.30 12.01 29.76
CA LYS A 48 -9.57 13.23 29.38
C LYS A 48 -8.85 13.05 28.04
N VAL A 49 -8.14 11.96 27.80
CA VAL A 49 -7.44 11.69 26.52
C VAL A 49 -8.42 11.53 25.36
N LYS A 50 -9.54 10.80 25.56
CA LYS A 50 -10.59 10.68 24.54
C LYS A 50 -11.25 12.03 24.25
N GLN A 51 -11.55 12.80 25.29
CA GLN A 51 -12.08 14.15 25.13
C GLN A 51 -11.04 15.12 24.55
N GLU A 52 -9.74 14.95 24.80
CA GLU A 52 -8.67 15.77 24.23
C GLU A 52 -8.48 15.45 22.76
N LEU A 53 -8.48 14.18 22.35
CA LEU A 53 -8.45 13.79 20.94
C LEU A 53 -9.69 14.29 20.20
N ILE A 54 -10.88 14.07 20.76
CA ILE A 54 -12.14 14.56 20.19
C ILE A 54 -12.16 16.09 20.17
N ARG A 55 -11.76 16.79 21.25
CA ARG A 55 -11.69 18.26 21.28
C ARG A 55 -10.66 18.78 20.30
N ALA A 56 -9.47 18.21 20.21
CA ALA A 56 -8.43 18.65 19.29
C ALA A 56 -8.86 18.48 17.83
N VAL A 57 -9.49 17.36 17.50
CA VAL A 57 -10.07 17.09 16.18
C VAL A 57 -11.26 18.03 15.89
N LEU A 58 -12.14 18.29 16.86
CA LEU A 58 -13.30 19.19 16.72
C LEU A 58 -12.89 20.67 16.67
N GLN A 59 -11.89 21.10 17.43
CA GLN A 59 -11.44 22.50 17.54
C GLN A 59 -10.61 22.92 16.33
N THR A 60 -9.70 22.06 15.87
CA THR A 60 -8.77 22.41 14.78
C THR A 60 -9.20 21.85 13.42
N GLY A 61 -10.13 20.89 13.41
CA GLY A 61 -10.52 20.14 12.23
C GLY A 61 -9.39 19.35 11.58
N ARG A 62 -8.24 19.17 12.27
CA ARG A 62 -6.97 18.67 11.71
C ARG A 62 -6.18 17.88 12.75
N PHE A 63 -5.41 16.90 12.32
CA PHE A 63 -4.47 16.18 13.19
C PHE A 63 -3.06 16.76 13.02
N SER A 64 -2.38 17.14 14.11
CA SER A 64 -1.04 17.73 14.14
C SER A 64 -0.23 17.27 15.37
N ASP A 65 1.00 17.77 15.52
CA ASP A 65 1.96 17.35 16.55
C ASP A 65 1.42 17.37 17.99
N ASP A 66 0.57 18.34 18.30
CA ASP A 66 -0.01 18.55 19.63
C ASP A 66 -1.31 17.77 19.86
N THR A 67 -1.81 17.06 18.84
CA THR A 67 -3.09 16.34 18.92
C THR A 67 -3.02 15.13 19.84
N LEU A 68 -1.85 14.47 19.91
CA LEU A 68 -1.63 13.33 20.80
C LEU A 68 -0.48 13.61 21.77
N PRO A 69 -0.71 13.56 23.09
CA PRO A 69 0.38 13.61 24.06
C PRO A 69 1.23 12.33 23.99
N THR A 70 2.49 12.40 24.40
CA THR A 70 3.41 11.24 24.38
C THR A 70 2.88 10.04 25.17
N SER A 71 2.10 10.28 26.24
CA SER A 71 1.45 9.24 27.04
C SER A 71 0.39 8.42 26.27
N PHE A 72 0.01 8.85 25.07
CA PHE A 72 -0.89 8.09 24.20
C PHE A 72 -0.20 6.88 23.56
N PHE A 73 1.13 6.95 23.40
CA PHE A 73 1.90 5.89 22.77
C PHE A 73 2.30 4.82 23.78
N HIS A 74 2.45 3.58 23.31
CA HIS A 74 2.81 2.43 24.13
C HIS A 74 3.86 1.56 23.43
N ALA A 75 4.78 0.98 24.19
CA ALA A 75 5.88 0.14 23.68
C ALA A 75 5.43 -1.15 22.98
N ASN A 76 4.17 -1.53 23.13
CA ASN A 76 3.60 -2.74 22.52
C ASN A 76 2.93 -2.46 21.17
N LEU A 77 2.94 -1.20 20.71
CA LEU A 77 2.46 -0.84 19.38
C LEU A 77 3.37 -1.50 18.33
N SER A 78 2.76 -2.37 17.52
CA SER A 78 3.37 -3.02 16.36
C SER A 78 2.88 -2.43 15.05
N LYS A 79 1.76 -1.70 15.07
CA LYS A 79 1.18 -1.07 13.88
C LYS A 79 0.70 0.35 14.17
N ILE A 80 1.05 1.27 13.28
CA ILE A 80 0.55 2.64 13.29
C ILE A 80 0.17 3.12 11.89
N GLU A 81 -1.02 3.69 11.75
CA GLU A 81 -1.49 4.37 10.55
C GLU A 81 -1.94 5.79 10.93
N ILE A 82 -1.26 6.82 10.43
CA ILE A 82 -1.64 8.22 10.54
C ILE A 82 -1.59 8.83 9.15
N ASN A 83 -2.74 8.93 8.50
CA ASN A 83 -2.80 9.35 7.10
C ASN A 83 -3.25 10.80 6.98
N GLY A 84 -2.67 11.58 6.06
CA GLY A 84 -3.05 12.95 5.69
C GLY A 84 -2.94 13.98 6.82
N ALA A 85 -2.26 13.63 7.91
CA ALA A 85 -2.09 14.50 9.05
C ALA A 85 -1.00 15.56 8.84
N LYS A 86 -1.06 16.64 9.62
CA LYS A 86 -0.07 17.72 9.67
C LYS A 86 0.99 17.46 10.73
N ILE A 87 1.47 16.22 10.83
CA ILE A 87 2.53 15.81 11.76
C ILE A 87 3.92 16.16 11.22
N SER A 88 4.81 16.64 12.08
CA SER A 88 6.19 16.99 11.75
C SER A 88 7.21 15.98 12.30
N THR A 89 8.49 16.22 12.04
CA THR A 89 9.61 15.48 12.62
C THR A 89 9.54 15.40 14.15
N GLU A 90 9.10 16.46 14.83
CA GLU A 90 9.05 16.48 16.30
C GLU A 90 7.99 15.51 16.86
N PHE A 91 6.86 15.37 16.18
CA PHE A 91 5.88 14.32 16.49
C PHE A 91 6.50 12.92 16.34
N ILE A 92 7.21 12.67 15.24
CA ILE A 92 7.83 11.36 14.99
C ILE A 92 8.89 11.05 16.04
N LYS A 93 9.78 12.01 16.37
CA LYS A 93 10.79 11.84 17.44
C LYS A 93 10.16 11.45 18.77
N ARG A 94 9.13 12.19 19.21
CA ARG A 94 8.41 11.92 20.47
C ARG A 94 7.73 10.56 20.50
N MET A 95 7.14 10.15 19.37
CA MET A 95 6.42 8.88 19.26
C MET A 95 7.40 7.70 19.20
N ALA A 96 8.45 7.82 18.40
CA ALA A 96 9.38 6.74 18.10
C ALA A 96 10.18 6.29 19.34
N THR A 97 10.45 7.20 20.28
CA THR A 97 11.10 6.85 21.57
C THR A 97 10.25 5.95 22.46
N VAL A 98 8.93 5.91 22.26
CA VAL A 98 8.01 5.06 23.02
C VAL A 98 7.63 3.80 22.23
N THR A 99 7.55 3.87 20.91
CA THR A 99 6.97 2.81 20.03
C THR A 99 8.01 1.93 19.36
N VAL A 100 8.95 1.40 20.13
CA VAL A 100 10.14 0.70 19.61
C VAL A 100 9.88 -0.62 18.87
N ASN A 101 8.67 -1.21 19.00
CA ASN A 101 8.31 -2.51 18.40
C ASN A 101 7.45 -2.39 17.12
N LEU A 102 7.49 -1.24 16.44
CA LEU A 102 6.72 -1.02 15.22
C LEU A 102 7.20 -1.90 14.07
N HIS A 103 6.24 -2.54 13.41
CA HIS A 103 6.41 -3.40 12.24
C HIS A 103 5.68 -2.85 11.01
N HIS A 104 4.55 -2.16 11.20
CA HIS A 104 3.72 -1.62 10.14
C HIS A 104 3.50 -0.13 10.37
N VAL A 105 4.00 0.71 9.47
CA VAL A 105 3.89 2.17 9.57
C VAL A 105 3.27 2.72 8.29
N ASN A 106 2.17 3.46 8.42
CA ASN A 106 1.56 4.20 7.33
C ASN A 106 1.46 5.68 7.71
N PHE A 107 2.22 6.52 7.00
CA PHE A 107 2.15 7.97 7.11
C PHE A 107 1.76 8.65 5.80
N SER A 108 1.04 7.92 4.94
CA SER A 108 0.58 8.42 3.64
C SER A 108 -0.09 9.79 3.74
N GLY A 109 0.29 10.74 2.88
CA GLY A 109 -0.25 12.10 2.84
C GLY A 109 0.20 13.03 3.96
N CYS A 110 1.09 12.60 4.86
CA CYS A 110 1.67 13.46 5.90
C CYS A 110 2.75 14.38 5.30
N PHE A 111 2.30 15.44 4.61
CA PHE A 111 3.11 16.35 3.80
C PHE A 111 4.12 17.22 4.57
N ARG A 112 4.15 17.14 5.91
CA ARG A 112 5.09 17.88 6.76
C ARG A 112 6.29 17.03 7.20
N LEU A 113 6.27 15.73 6.98
CA LEU A 113 7.40 14.85 7.27
C LEU A 113 8.60 15.17 6.37
N THR A 114 9.80 15.18 6.93
CA THR A 114 11.07 15.39 6.24
C THR A 114 11.92 14.13 6.31
N ASP A 115 13.06 14.12 5.62
CA ASP A 115 14.00 12.99 5.69
C ASP A 115 14.44 12.69 7.14
N ASP A 116 14.63 13.74 7.97
CA ASP A 116 14.90 13.60 9.41
C ASP A 116 13.79 12.89 10.18
N SER A 117 12.53 13.02 9.74
CA SER A 117 11.42 12.27 10.34
C SER A 117 11.63 10.76 10.15
N ILE A 118 12.03 10.36 8.94
CA ILE A 118 12.21 8.95 8.59
C ILE A 118 13.47 8.38 9.25
N LEU A 119 14.54 9.17 9.33
CA LEU A 119 15.72 8.81 10.11
C LEU A 119 15.36 8.57 11.58
N ALA A 120 14.71 9.53 12.23
CA ALA A 120 14.32 9.40 13.64
C ALA A 120 13.43 8.18 13.90
N LEU A 121 12.50 7.88 12.98
CA LEU A 121 11.66 6.69 13.05
C LEU A 121 12.51 5.41 13.01
N LEU A 122 13.36 5.25 11.99
CA LEU A 122 14.10 4.01 11.75
C LEU A 122 15.24 3.80 12.75
N THR A 123 15.78 4.86 13.34
CA THR A 123 16.75 4.76 14.44
C THR A 123 16.15 4.09 15.68
N HIS A 124 14.86 4.35 15.98
CA HIS A 124 14.20 3.79 17.16
C HIS A 124 13.35 2.54 16.86
N CYS A 125 12.96 2.35 15.60
CA CYS A 125 12.08 1.28 15.15
C CYS A 125 12.72 0.48 13.97
N PRO A 126 13.84 -0.22 14.18
CA PRO A 126 14.58 -0.89 13.10
C PRO A 126 13.89 -2.14 12.54
N ASP A 127 12.88 -2.68 13.24
CA ASP A 127 12.13 -3.89 12.86
C ASP A 127 10.92 -3.63 11.95
N ILE A 128 10.78 -2.40 11.43
CA ILE A 128 9.74 -2.06 10.47
C ILE A 128 9.84 -2.97 9.23
N LYS A 129 8.72 -3.62 8.89
CA LYS A 129 8.55 -4.53 7.76
C LYS A 129 7.77 -3.86 6.62
N GLU A 130 6.75 -3.08 6.97
CA GLU A 130 5.91 -2.39 5.99
C GLU A 130 5.90 -0.88 6.26
N LEU A 131 6.28 -0.10 5.25
CA LEU A 131 6.34 1.35 5.34
C LEU A 131 5.63 2.01 4.16
N ASN A 132 4.58 2.77 4.45
CA ASN A 132 3.86 3.58 3.47
C ASN A 132 4.11 5.07 3.73
N LEU A 133 4.77 5.71 2.75
CA LEU A 133 5.11 7.13 2.70
C LEU A 133 4.53 7.80 1.43
N GLN A 134 3.45 7.25 0.88
CA GLN A 134 2.78 7.80 -0.29
C GLN A 134 2.45 9.29 -0.08
N ASN A 135 2.67 10.13 -1.09
CA ASN A 135 2.31 11.55 -1.08
C ASN A 135 2.91 12.38 0.10
N CYS A 136 4.02 11.93 0.69
CA CYS A 136 4.84 12.69 1.64
C CYS A 136 5.83 13.61 0.89
N ARG A 137 5.30 14.68 0.27
CA ARG A 137 6.00 15.52 -0.73
C ARG A 137 7.30 16.21 -0.31
N LYS A 138 7.66 16.23 0.97
CA LYS A 138 8.90 16.83 1.48
C LYS A 138 10.06 15.83 1.60
N LEU A 139 9.79 14.54 1.39
CA LEU A 139 10.80 13.50 1.40
C LEU A 139 11.57 13.48 0.07
N THR A 140 12.88 13.22 0.15
CA THR A 140 13.79 13.25 -0.99
C THR A 140 14.54 11.91 -1.13
N ASP A 141 15.49 11.84 -2.06
CA ASP A 141 16.40 10.69 -2.19
C ASP A 141 17.24 10.43 -0.91
N GLU A 142 17.32 11.39 0.01
CA GLU A 142 17.89 11.16 1.35
C GLU A 142 17.09 10.08 2.11
N THR A 143 15.75 10.16 2.13
CA THR A 143 14.91 9.10 2.71
C THR A 143 15.24 7.73 2.12
N LEU A 144 15.49 7.65 0.80
CA LEU A 144 15.83 6.39 0.14
C LEU A 144 17.18 5.85 0.62
N ARG A 145 18.18 6.72 0.84
CA ARG A 145 19.47 6.35 1.42
C ARG A 145 19.34 5.91 2.89
N ILE A 146 18.53 6.61 3.67
CA ILE A 146 18.22 6.25 5.07
C ILE A 146 17.60 4.84 5.12
N LEU A 147 16.65 4.52 4.23
CA LEU A 147 16.00 3.21 4.18
C LEU A 147 17.01 2.09 3.94
N VAL A 148 17.93 2.25 2.98
CA VAL A 148 19.01 1.28 2.73
C VAL A 148 19.84 1.04 3.99
N ALA A 149 20.14 2.09 4.76
CA ALA A 149 21.01 2.02 5.93
C ALA A 149 20.32 1.51 7.21
N HIS A 150 19.04 1.84 7.43
CA HIS A 150 18.38 1.70 8.75
C HIS A 150 17.14 0.80 8.76
N SER A 151 16.75 0.16 7.63
CA SER A 151 15.54 -0.67 7.56
C SER A 151 15.81 -2.14 7.16
N PRO A 152 16.62 -2.89 7.92
CA PRO A 152 17.09 -4.24 7.53
C PRO A 152 15.97 -5.29 7.40
N LYS A 153 14.78 -5.03 7.96
CA LYS A 153 13.62 -5.95 7.91
C LYS A 153 12.56 -5.55 6.89
N LEU A 154 12.72 -4.42 6.20
CA LEU A 154 11.73 -3.89 5.29
C LEU A 154 11.46 -4.88 4.16
N ASN A 155 10.18 -5.14 3.89
CA ASN A 155 9.72 -6.04 2.82
C ASN A 155 8.52 -5.47 2.03
N SER A 156 7.90 -4.38 2.48
CA SER A 156 6.84 -3.69 1.75
C SER A 156 7.08 -2.19 1.81
N ILE A 157 7.13 -1.55 0.65
CA ILE A 157 7.35 -0.12 0.54
C ILE A 157 6.38 0.53 -0.44
N ASP A 158 5.82 1.66 -0.02
CA ASP A 158 5.07 2.58 -0.86
C ASP A 158 5.66 3.98 -0.74
N VAL A 159 6.23 4.47 -1.84
CA VAL A 159 6.74 5.85 -1.96
C VAL A 159 6.02 6.62 -3.06
N SER A 160 4.89 6.10 -3.54
CA SER A 160 4.18 6.65 -4.69
C SER A 160 3.77 8.12 -4.49
N GLY A 161 3.79 8.89 -5.58
CA GLY A 161 3.41 10.31 -5.57
C GLY A 161 4.39 11.25 -4.84
N ASN A 162 5.59 10.78 -4.47
CA ASN A 162 6.63 11.62 -3.88
C ASN A 162 7.44 12.32 -4.96
N THR A 163 6.97 13.46 -5.44
CA THR A 163 7.57 14.19 -6.59
C THR A 163 9.02 14.66 -6.38
N ASN A 164 9.51 14.68 -5.14
CA ASN A 164 10.88 15.08 -4.80
C ASN A 164 11.87 13.90 -4.68
N MET A 165 11.40 12.67 -4.96
CA MET A 165 12.27 11.49 -5.09
C MET A 165 12.45 11.15 -6.57
N THR A 166 13.70 10.89 -6.96
CA THR A 166 14.04 10.55 -8.35
C THR A 166 13.87 9.05 -8.60
N ILE A 167 13.66 8.69 -9.88
CA ILE A 167 13.59 7.29 -10.27
C ILE A 167 14.96 6.59 -10.13
N ASP A 168 16.06 7.32 -10.28
CA ASP A 168 17.41 6.77 -10.08
C ASP A 168 17.67 6.46 -8.60
N GLY A 169 17.21 7.34 -7.69
CA GLY A 169 17.23 7.10 -6.25
C GLY A 169 16.42 5.86 -5.86
N ILE A 170 15.21 5.71 -6.42
CA ILE A 170 14.35 4.54 -6.18
C ILE A 170 14.99 3.26 -6.74
N THR A 171 15.55 3.33 -7.95
CA THR A 171 16.27 2.20 -8.57
C THR A 171 17.45 1.77 -7.70
N THR A 172 18.22 2.75 -7.20
CA THR A 172 19.34 2.52 -6.28
C THR A 172 18.89 1.88 -4.95
N LEU A 173 17.76 2.33 -4.39
CA LEU A 173 17.16 1.70 -3.21
C LEU A 173 16.89 0.21 -3.48
N ILE A 174 16.15 -0.13 -4.54
CA ILE A 174 15.86 -1.53 -4.86
C ILE A 174 17.14 -2.35 -5.10
N GLU A 175 18.12 -1.76 -5.79
CA GLU A 175 19.36 -2.43 -6.10
C GLU A 175 20.20 -2.76 -4.86
N LYS A 176 20.36 -1.79 -3.96
CA LYS A 176 21.31 -1.82 -2.84
C LYS A 176 20.71 -2.20 -1.50
N HIS A 177 19.38 -2.20 -1.36
CA HIS A 177 18.75 -2.50 -0.07
C HIS A 177 19.13 -3.92 0.42
N PRO A 178 19.60 -4.09 1.66
CA PRO A 178 20.12 -5.36 2.16
C PRO A 178 19.06 -6.48 2.17
N ASN A 179 17.78 -6.11 2.24
CA ASN A 179 16.65 -7.05 2.26
C ASN A 179 15.88 -7.14 0.92
N HIS A 180 16.41 -6.60 -0.19
CA HIS A 180 15.71 -6.52 -1.48
C HIS A 180 15.11 -7.85 -1.99
N SER A 181 15.75 -8.99 -1.72
CA SER A 181 15.28 -10.32 -2.14
C SER A 181 14.04 -10.78 -1.40
N LYS A 182 13.74 -10.16 -0.25
CA LYS A 182 12.53 -10.40 0.54
C LYS A 182 11.44 -9.38 0.31
N PHE A 183 11.62 -8.41 -0.58
CA PHE A 183 10.56 -7.46 -0.92
C PHE A 183 9.35 -8.21 -1.50
N LEU A 184 8.22 -8.05 -0.85
CA LEU A 184 6.92 -8.64 -1.18
C LEU A 184 6.05 -7.64 -1.96
N LYS A 185 6.10 -6.36 -1.57
CA LYS A 185 5.26 -5.31 -2.17
C LYS A 185 6.08 -4.06 -2.46
N VAL A 186 5.97 -3.55 -3.69
CA VAL A 186 6.64 -2.32 -4.10
C VAL A 186 5.63 -1.45 -4.84
N HIS A 187 5.45 -0.22 -4.36
CA HIS A 187 4.61 0.79 -5.02
C HIS A 187 5.42 2.08 -5.26
N ILE A 188 5.65 2.36 -6.54
CA ILE A 188 6.48 3.48 -7.02
C ILE A 188 5.79 4.26 -8.15
N SER A 189 4.45 4.23 -8.19
CA SER A 189 3.67 4.98 -9.17
C SER A 189 3.93 6.48 -9.05
N GLY A 190 3.94 7.18 -10.19
CA GLY A 190 4.20 8.63 -10.24
C GLY A 190 5.68 9.02 -10.35
N HIS A 191 6.61 8.06 -10.40
CA HIS A 191 8.05 8.31 -10.55
C HIS A 191 8.56 7.83 -11.91
N ARG A 192 8.13 8.44 -13.03
CA ARG A 192 8.59 8.18 -14.42
C ARG A 192 9.32 6.83 -14.62
N VAL A 193 8.63 5.73 -14.29
CA VAL A 193 9.28 4.42 -14.14
C VAL A 193 9.76 3.95 -15.52
N THR A 194 10.98 3.44 -15.57
CA THR A 194 11.62 2.99 -16.81
C THR A 194 11.69 1.48 -16.89
N ASP A 195 11.82 0.95 -18.11
CA ASP A 195 12.06 -0.48 -18.36
C ASP A 195 13.33 -0.98 -17.64
N HIS A 196 14.35 -0.11 -17.52
CA HIS A 196 15.55 -0.40 -16.72
C HIS A 196 15.21 -0.63 -15.24
N THR A 197 14.39 0.25 -14.65
CA THR A 197 13.93 0.10 -13.26
C THR A 197 13.21 -1.23 -13.07
N LEU A 198 12.34 -1.59 -14.01
CA LEU A 198 11.58 -2.84 -13.97
C LEU A 198 12.49 -4.08 -14.08
N LYS A 199 13.56 -3.98 -14.89
CA LYS A 199 14.64 -4.98 -14.97
C LYS A 199 15.47 -5.07 -13.68
N VAL A 200 15.67 -3.97 -12.95
CA VAL A 200 16.34 -4.03 -11.64
C VAL A 200 15.43 -4.74 -10.62
N ILE A 201 14.16 -4.34 -10.54
CA ILE A 201 13.15 -5.02 -9.72
C ILE A 201 13.12 -6.52 -10.05
N ALA A 202 13.34 -6.87 -11.34
CA ALA A 202 13.45 -8.25 -11.77
C ALA A 202 14.49 -9.09 -11.12
N ASN A 203 15.68 -8.55 -11.11
CA ASN A 203 16.84 -9.33 -10.74
C ASN A 203 16.99 -9.38 -9.22
N LYS A 204 16.37 -8.43 -8.51
CA LYS A 204 16.56 -8.22 -7.07
C LYS A 204 15.39 -8.74 -6.24
N CYS A 205 14.14 -8.41 -6.57
CA CYS A 205 12.96 -8.70 -5.74
C CYS A 205 12.39 -10.11 -5.98
N ARG A 206 13.07 -11.15 -5.48
CA ARG A 206 12.72 -12.56 -5.77
C ARG A 206 11.43 -13.06 -5.14
N LYS A 207 10.92 -12.39 -4.10
CA LYS A 207 9.66 -12.73 -3.43
C LYS A 207 8.52 -11.77 -3.76
N LEU A 208 8.66 -10.98 -4.83
CA LEU A 208 7.68 -9.95 -5.17
C LEU A 208 6.32 -10.58 -5.50
N GLN A 209 5.29 -10.10 -4.81
CA GLN A 209 3.90 -10.54 -4.96
C GLN A 209 2.99 -9.42 -5.46
N SER A 210 3.30 -8.18 -5.09
CA SER A 210 2.54 -6.98 -5.49
C SER A 210 3.47 -5.93 -6.07
N LEU A 211 3.15 -5.44 -7.27
CA LEU A 211 3.87 -4.33 -7.90
C LEU A 211 2.89 -3.29 -8.43
N ALA A 212 3.15 -2.03 -8.10
CA ALA A 212 2.41 -0.90 -8.65
C ALA A 212 3.36 0.14 -9.26
N VAL A 213 3.24 0.32 -10.58
CA VAL A 213 4.11 1.14 -11.44
C VAL A 213 3.25 1.94 -12.43
N GLY A 214 2.37 2.78 -11.91
CA GLY A 214 1.50 3.63 -12.73
C GLY A 214 2.08 5.00 -13.09
N TYR A 215 1.39 5.69 -14.00
CA TYR A 215 1.78 7.00 -14.54
C TYR A 215 3.17 7.01 -15.22
N CYS A 216 3.41 6.04 -16.10
CA CYS A 216 4.67 5.93 -16.83
C CYS A 216 4.48 5.31 -18.23
N GLY A 217 5.57 5.06 -18.94
CA GLY A 217 5.54 4.56 -20.31
C GLY A 217 6.35 3.28 -20.44
N LEU A 218 5.93 2.22 -19.73
CA LEU A 218 6.57 0.91 -19.80
C LEU A 218 6.20 0.19 -21.10
N SER A 219 7.17 -0.53 -21.67
CA SER A 219 6.92 -1.42 -22.81
C SER A 219 6.29 -2.76 -22.35
N ASP A 220 5.54 -3.39 -23.25
CA ASP A 220 5.01 -4.73 -23.02
C ASP A 220 6.16 -5.72 -22.74
N GLU A 221 7.27 -5.62 -23.47
CA GLU A 221 8.46 -6.46 -23.31
C GLU A 221 9.03 -6.38 -21.89
N ALA A 222 9.11 -5.19 -21.30
CA ALA A 222 9.63 -5.03 -19.96
C ALA A 222 8.69 -5.66 -18.91
N VAL A 223 7.38 -5.51 -19.07
CA VAL A 223 6.39 -6.08 -18.15
C VAL A 223 6.30 -7.61 -18.31
N ILE A 224 6.37 -8.12 -19.54
CA ILE A 224 6.43 -9.56 -19.83
C ILE A 224 7.69 -10.18 -19.20
N ALA A 225 8.87 -9.60 -19.46
CA ALA A 225 10.11 -10.05 -18.83
C ALA A 225 10.07 -9.91 -17.29
N LEU A 226 9.21 -9.03 -16.76
CA LEU A 226 8.93 -8.97 -15.34
C LEU A 226 8.22 -10.24 -14.86
N LEU A 227 7.12 -10.57 -15.50
CA LEU A 227 6.21 -11.64 -15.10
C LEU A 227 6.83 -13.02 -15.29
N GLU A 228 7.56 -13.26 -16.37
CA GLU A 228 8.23 -14.54 -16.66
C GLU A 228 9.25 -14.91 -15.56
N ARG A 229 9.99 -13.93 -15.06
CA ARG A 229 11.01 -14.13 -14.01
C ARG A 229 10.40 -14.10 -12.60
N ARG A 230 9.20 -13.54 -12.41
CA ARG A 230 8.53 -13.44 -11.10
C ARG A 230 7.09 -13.99 -11.22
N PRO A 231 6.93 -15.30 -11.34
CA PRO A 231 5.61 -15.93 -11.40
C PRO A 231 4.82 -15.78 -10.08
N SER A 232 5.47 -15.36 -8.98
CA SER A 232 4.83 -15.08 -7.69
C SER A 232 3.95 -13.82 -7.67
N ILE A 233 4.03 -12.97 -8.71
CA ILE A 233 3.23 -11.74 -8.78
C ILE A 233 1.76 -12.11 -8.92
N GLY A 234 0.97 -11.67 -7.94
CA GLY A 234 -0.48 -11.84 -7.94
C GLY A 234 -1.25 -10.52 -8.07
N THR A 235 -0.63 -9.41 -7.71
CA THR A 235 -1.21 -8.07 -7.82
C THR A 235 -0.33 -7.19 -8.70
N LEU A 236 -0.86 -6.70 -9.80
CA LEU A 236 -0.14 -5.85 -10.75
C LEU A 236 -0.95 -4.61 -11.09
N HIS A 237 -0.42 -3.43 -10.75
CA HIS A 237 -1.06 -2.16 -11.05
C HIS A 237 -0.24 -1.36 -12.07
N LEU A 238 -0.84 -1.14 -13.24
CA LEU A 238 -0.26 -0.53 -14.44
C LEU A 238 -1.03 0.73 -14.87
N HIS A 239 -1.86 1.30 -13.97
CA HIS A 239 -2.70 2.45 -14.26
C HIS A 239 -1.92 3.59 -14.95
N TRP A 240 -2.56 4.25 -15.91
CA TRP A 240 -2.01 5.36 -16.68
C TRP A 240 -0.68 5.04 -17.38
N ASN A 241 -0.44 3.76 -17.72
CA ASN A 241 0.59 3.43 -18.70
C ASN A 241 0.11 3.72 -20.11
N TYR A 242 0.90 4.46 -20.88
CA TYR A 242 0.52 4.94 -22.22
C TYR A 242 1.21 4.19 -23.38
N LYS A 243 2.00 3.16 -23.07
CA LYS A 243 2.71 2.32 -24.07
C LYS A 243 2.28 0.85 -24.05
N ILE A 244 1.49 0.45 -23.08
CA ILE A 244 1.05 -0.95 -22.93
C ILE A 244 0.01 -1.28 -23.98
N THR A 245 0.07 -2.46 -24.60
CA THR A 245 -0.86 -2.85 -25.67
C THR A 245 -1.58 -4.16 -25.38
N ASP A 246 -2.46 -4.55 -26.29
CA ASP A 246 -3.20 -5.81 -26.29
C ASP A 246 -2.28 -7.02 -26.11
N ARG A 247 -1.05 -6.95 -26.62
CA ARG A 247 -0.05 -8.03 -26.51
C ARG A 247 0.28 -8.37 -25.06
N LEU A 248 0.38 -7.39 -24.17
CA LEU A 248 0.61 -7.66 -22.75
C LEU A 248 -0.58 -8.41 -22.14
N LEU A 249 -1.81 -7.99 -22.44
CA LEU A 249 -3.02 -8.65 -21.92
C LEU A 249 -3.10 -10.10 -22.40
N ASP A 250 -2.85 -10.32 -23.69
CA ASP A 250 -2.79 -11.65 -24.30
C ASP A 250 -1.77 -12.56 -23.59
N HIS A 251 -0.57 -12.04 -23.30
CA HIS A 251 0.44 -12.77 -22.52
C HIS A 251 -0.03 -13.06 -21.09
N MET A 252 -0.54 -12.06 -20.36
CA MET A 252 -1.01 -12.22 -18.98
C MET A 252 -2.16 -13.21 -18.88
N ALA A 253 -3.05 -13.26 -19.88
CA ALA A 253 -4.17 -14.18 -19.93
C ALA A 253 -3.70 -15.64 -19.89
N ARG A 254 -2.62 -15.96 -20.62
CA ARG A 254 -2.16 -17.34 -20.81
C ARG A 254 -1.02 -17.76 -19.88
N GLN A 255 -0.14 -16.84 -19.51
CA GLN A 255 1.14 -17.15 -18.87
C GLN A 255 1.23 -16.71 -17.40
N CYS A 256 0.20 -16.05 -16.85
CA CYS A 256 0.22 -15.54 -15.48
C CYS A 256 -0.86 -16.20 -14.59
N PRO A 257 -0.67 -17.45 -14.14
CA PRO A 257 -1.68 -18.19 -13.37
C PRO A 257 -1.94 -17.61 -11.97
N ASN A 258 -0.95 -16.94 -11.35
CA ASN A 258 -1.10 -16.39 -10.00
C ASN A 258 -1.69 -14.97 -9.96
N LEU A 259 -1.84 -14.32 -11.13
CA LEU A 259 -2.39 -12.98 -11.25
C LEU A 259 -3.88 -13.00 -10.91
N HIS A 260 -4.21 -12.40 -9.76
CA HIS A 260 -5.57 -12.32 -9.22
C HIS A 260 -6.06 -10.87 -9.07
N GLU A 261 -5.19 -9.87 -9.16
CA GLU A 261 -5.58 -8.45 -9.22
C GLU A 261 -4.79 -7.70 -10.30
N LEU A 262 -5.52 -7.05 -11.21
CA LEU A 262 -4.94 -6.25 -12.29
C LEU A 262 -5.57 -4.85 -12.32
N ASN A 263 -4.75 -3.80 -12.35
CA ASN A 263 -5.23 -2.42 -12.54
C ASN A 263 -4.70 -1.84 -13.85
N LEU A 264 -5.60 -1.60 -14.79
CA LEU A 264 -5.39 -0.96 -16.10
C LEU A 264 -6.07 0.40 -16.20
N CYS A 265 -6.47 1.02 -15.09
CA CYS A 265 -7.16 2.31 -15.07
C CYS A 265 -6.42 3.34 -15.93
N GLY A 266 -7.10 3.96 -16.89
CA GLY A 266 -6.52 4.97 -17.78
C GLY A 266 -5.57 4.44 -18.88
N VAL A 267 -5.38 3.12 -19.01
CA VAL A 267 -4.63 2.50 -20.11
C VAL A 267 -5.52 2.45 -21.35
N LYS A 268 -5.50 3.53 -22.14
CA LYS A 268 -6.34 3.72 -23.34
C LYS A 268 -5.79 3.09 -24.61
N THR A 269 -4.60 2.51 -24.54
CA THR A 269 -3.94 1.86 -25.68
C THR A 269 -4.37 0.42 -25.86
N VAL A 270 -5.07 -0.14 -24.87
CA VAL A 270 -5.64 -1.49 -24.92
C VAL A 270 -7.06 -1.41 -25.50
N SER A 271 -7.37 -2.32 -26.44
CA SER A 271 -8.66 -2.40 -27.12
C SER A 271 -9.74 -3.03 -26.24
N ASN A 272 -11.00 -2.74 -26.58
CA ASN A 272 -12.16 -3.36 -25.95
C ASN A 272 -12.10 -4.91 -26.06
N ASP A 273 -11.73 -5.41 -27.24
CA ASP A 273 -11.71 -6.84 -27.54
C ASP A 273 -10.60 -7.57 -26.78
N ALA A 274 -9.44 -6.91 -26.59
CA ALA A 274 -8.37 -7.47 -25.77
C ALA A 274 -8.74 -7.55 -24.29
N ILE A 275 -9.42 -6.53 -23.75
CA ILE A 275 -9.94 -6.56 -22.36
C ILE A 275 -10.95 -7.70 -22.22
N TYR A 276 -11.91 -7.80 -23.14
CA TYR A 276 -12.90 -8.88 -23.14
C TYR A 276 -12.25 -10.26 -23.19
N SER A 277 -11.34 -10.47 -24.15
CA SER A 277 -10.64 -11.75 -24.34
C SER A 277 -9.79 -12.11 -23.12
N PHE A 278 -9.09 -11.15 -22.53
CA PHE A 278 -8.32 -11.34 -21.29
C PHE A 278 -9.22 -11.81 -20.14
N LEU A 279 -10.37 -11.16 -19.94
CA LEU A 279 -11.32 -11.50 -18.88
C LEU A 279 -11.89 -12.90 -19.10
N GLN A 280 -12.30 -13.24 -20.32
CA GLN A 280 -12.78 -14.59 -20.61
C GLN A 280 -11.73 -15.66 -20.28
N LEU A 281 -10.52 -15.54 -20.83
CA LEU A 281 -9.45 -16.53 -20.63
C LEU A 281 -9.02 -16.66 -19.16
N LYS A 282 -8.96 -15.56 -18.40
CA LYS A 282 -8.57 -15.60 -16.99
C LYS A 282 -9.67 -16.11 -16.07
N MET A 283 -10.93 -16.01 -16.48
CA MET A 283 -12.07 -16.42 -15.67
C MET A 283 -12.56 -17.83 -15.98
N SER A 284 -12.44 -18.29 -17.24
CA SER A 284 -12.75 -19.68 -17.62
C SER A 284 -11.68 -20.68 -17.15
N GLY A 285 -10.46 -20.19 -16.92
CA GLY A 285 -9.29 -21.04 -16.73
C GLY A 285 -8.76 -21.55 -18.06
N VAL A 286 -7.47 -21.89 -18.10
CA VAL A 286 -6.91 -22.68 -19.21
C VAL A 286 -7.42 -24.11 -19.00
N ASP A 287 -8.08 -24.69 -20.00
CA ASP A 287 -8.59 -26.06 -19.97
C ASP A 287 -7.43 -27.03 -19.72
N ASP A 288 -7.28 -27.43 -18.46
CA ASP A 288 -6.43 -28.53 -18.04
C ASP A 288 -7.36 -29.53 -17.33
N ASP A 289 -7.77 -30.55 -18.07
CA ASP A 289 -8.72 -31.58 -17.62
C ASP A 289 -8.26 -32.32 -16.35
N ALA A 290 -6.97 -32.22 -16.01
CA ALA A 290 -6.38 -32.78 -14.80
C ALA A 290 -6.60 -31.92 -13.54
N MET A 291 -7.08 -30.68 -13.65
CA MET A 291 -7.09 -29.72 -12.55
C MET A 291 -8.41 -29.72 -11.77
N THR A 292 -8.32 -29.79 -10.44
CA THR A 292 -9.51 -29.77 -9.56
C THR A 292 -10.24 -28.43 -9.63
N SER A 293 -11.53 -28.38 -9.27
CA SER A 293 -12.31 -27.14 -9.23
C SER A 293 -11.65 -26.08 -8.33
N THR A 294 -11.13 -26.51 -7.17
CA THR A 294 -10.43 -25.64 -6.22
C THR A 294 -9.16 -25.02 -6.80
N GLU A 295 -8.39 -25.77 -7.58
CA GLU A 295 -7.17 -25.27 -8.24
C GLU A 295 -7.48 -24.33 -9.40
N ARG A 296 -8.62 -24.54 -10.11
CA ARG A 296 -9.14 -23.60 -11.10
C ARG A 296 -9.51 -22.28 -10.46
N ASP A 297 -10.28 -22.31 -9.38
CA ASP A 297 -10.71 -21.10 -8.67
C ASP A 297 -9.54 -20.30 -8.08
N ALA A 298 -8.46 -20.98 -7.66
CA ALA A 298 -7.26 -20.32 -7.15
C ALA A 298 -6.53 -19.47 -8.20
N LYS A 299 -6.68 -19.78 -9.50
CA LYS A 299 -6.02 -19.09 -10.63
C LYS A 299 -6.87 -18.00 -11.28
N ARG A 300 -8.14 -17.89 -10.90
CA ARG A 300 -9.08 -16.90 -11.45
C ARG A 300 -8.73 -15.49 -10.98
N LEU A 301 -9.05 -14.52 -11.84
CA LEU A 301 -8.92 -13.11 -11.48
C LEU A 301 -9.99 -12.76 -10.43
N LYS A 302 -9.61 -12.04 -9.38
CA LYS A 302 -10.51 -11.61 -8.30
C LYS A 302 -10.90 -10.16 -8.42
N LYS A 303 -10.01 -9.34 -9.00
CA LYS A 303 -10.24 -7.90 -9.16
C LYS A 303 -9.60 -7.37 -10.42
N VAL A 304 -10.35 -6.55 -11.14
CA VAL A 304 -9.86 -5.80 -12.30
C VAL A 304 -10.33 -4.36 -12.22
N ASP A 305 -9.42 -3.42 -12.50
CA ASP A 305 -9.76 -2.00 -12.65
C ASP A 305 -9.49 -1.59 -14.10
N VAL A 306 -10.58 -1.28 -14.80
CA VAL A 306 -10.61 -0.87 -16.21
C VAL A 306 -11.24 0.51 -16.37
N LYS A 307 -11.30 1.30 -15.29
CA LYS A 307 -11.83 2.65 -15.32
C LYS A 307 -11.04 3.52 -16.29
N TYR A 308 -11.73 4.37 -17.06
CA TYR A 308 -11.11 5.25 -18.06
C TYR A 308 -10.30 4.51 -19.16
N THR A 309 -10.56 3.22 -19.39
CA THR A 309 -10.08 2.47 -20.57
C THR A 309 -11.09 2.57 -21.71
N ASN A 310 -10.86 1.86 -22.81
CA ASN A 310 -11.77 1.80 -23.97
C ASN A 310 -12.83 0.70 -23.86
N VAL A 311 -12.98 0.04 -22.69
CA VAL A 311 -13.95 -1.03 -22.52
C VAL A 311 -15.39 -0.50 -22.60
N SER A 312 -16.25 -1.22 -23.33
CA SER A 312 -17.64 -0.86 -23.52
C SER A 312 -18.50 -1.24 -22.30
N LYS A 313 -19.65 -0.56 -22.14
CA LYS A 313 -20.60 -0.90 -21.07
C LYS A 313 -21.22 -2.29 -21.28
N GLU A 314 -21.40 -2.73 -22.52
CA GLU A 314 -21.92 -4.06 -22.81
C GLU A 314 -20.95 -5.15 -22.32
N VAL A 315 -19.65 -5.01 -22.59
CA VAL A 315 -18.62 -5.93 -22.11
C VAL A 315 -18.61 -6.00 -20.59
N LEU A 316 -18.70 -4.85 -19.91
CA LEU A 316 -18.72 -4.78 -18.45
C LEU A 316 -19.97 -5.45 -17.86
N ALA A 317 -21.15 -5.20 -18.43
CA ALA A 317 -22.40 -5.81 -18.01
C ALA A 317 -22.36 -7.34 -18.19
N HIS A 318 -21.96 -7.80 -19.38
CA HIS A 318 -21.81 -9.23 -19.66
C HIS A 318 -20.79 -9.91 -18.72
N THR A 319 -19.66 -9.24 -18.44
CA THR A 319 -18.65 -9.76 -17.52
C THR A 319 -19.21 -9.91 -16.11
N ALA A 320 -19.94 -8.90 -15.62
CA ALA A 320 -20.54 -8.92 -14.29
C ALA A 320 -21.62 -10.00 -14.14
N ASP A 321 -22.45 -10.20 -15.18
CA ASP A 321 -23.48 -11.23 -15.20
C ASP A 321 -22.86 -12.65 -15.26
N THR A 322 -21.79 -12.81 -16.05
CA THR A 322 -21.13 -14.11 -16.24
C THR A 322 -20.23 -14.49 -15.06
N TYR A 323 -19.58 -13.52 -14.43
CA TYR A 323 -18.59 -13.73 -13.36
C TYR A 323 -18.91 -12.88 -12.13
N PRO A 324 -19.93 -13.26 -11.32
CA PRO A 324 -20.41 -12.46 -10.19
C PRO A 324 -19.39 -12.32 -9.05
N ASP A 325 -18.37 -13.17 -9.01
CA ASP A 325 -17.31 -13.17 -8.01
C ASP A 325 -16.10 -12.29 -8.39
N LEU A 326 -16.06 -11.77 -9.63
CA LEU A 326 -15.05 -10.82 -10.08
C LEU A 326 -15.42 -9.38 -9.69
N VAL A 327 -14.55 -8.72 -8.93
CA VAL A 327 -14.70 -7.29 -8.63
C VAL A 327 -14.20 -6.47 -9.82
N VAL A 328 -15.13 -5.93 -10.61
CA VAL A 328 -14.83 -5.02 -11.72
C VAL A 328 -15.00 -3.56 -11.29
N ILE A 329 -13.94 -2.77 -11.41
CA ILE A 329 -13.98 -1.31 -11.24
C ILE A 329 -13.99 -0.68 -12.64
N SER A 330 -15.07 0.05 -12.95
CA SER A 330 -15.31 0.69 -14.25
C SER A 330 -15.77 2.15 -14.13
#